data_AF-C1MM48-F1
#
_entry.id   AF-C1MM48-F1
#
_cell.length_a   1.000
_cell.length_b   1.000
_cell.length_c   1.000
_cell.angle_alpha   90.00
_cell.angle_beta   90.00
_cell.angle_gamma   90.00
#
_symmetry.space_group_name_H-M   'P 1'
#
loop_
_entity.id
_entity.type
_entity.pdbx_description
1 polymer ?
#
loop_
_entity_poly.entity_id
_entity_poly.type
_entity_poly.pdbx_seq_one_letter_code
_entity_poly.pdbx_strand_id
1 'polypeptide(L)'
;MIEQQIKEADETYLAKHDVKGLVGELLGEVVTQRPLDPVQYMVDHLSLGAASARQDVNGLSAYRRDQLMRVFRAMDAKSDGTVDFGEITAFVGKHGGGTVTERELLDIFADFDTDGDARVDVDEFMRFFGRFCRTLSNAGFDQLIVDMLA
;
A
#
# COMPACT_ATOMS: atom_id res chain seq x y z
N MET A 1 -28.73 -2.36 38.19
CA MET A 1 -29.57 -3.18 37.28
C MET A 1 -29.32 -2.85 35.82
N ILE A 2 -29.37 -1.58 35.39
CA ILE A 2 -29.19 -1.20 33.97
C ILE A 2 -27.78 -1.55 33.43
N GLU A 3 -26.71 -1.25 34.17
CA GLU A 3 -25.33 -1.57 33.74
C GLU A 3 -25.07 -3.07 33.57
N GLN A 4 -25.71 -3.90 34.40
CA GLN A 4 -25.58 -5.36 34.31
C GLN A 4 -26.30 -5.91 33.07
N GLN A 5 -27.47 -5.36 32.73
CA GLN A 5 -28.20 -5.73 31.51
C GLN A 5 -27.49 -5.26 30.25
N ILE A 6 -26.84 -4.09 30.28
CA ILE A 6 -25.99 -3.62 29.17
C ILE A 6 -24.82 -4.58 28.98
N LYS A 7 -24.12 -4.95 30.05
CA LYS A 7 -22.98 -5.88 29.98
C LYS A 7 -23.38 -7.27 29.45
N GLU A 8 -24.50 -7.83 29.89
CA GLU A 8 -25.02 -9.11 29.39
C GLU A 8 -25.46 -9.03 27.92
N ALA A 9 -26.10 -7.91 27.52
CA ALA A 9 -26.47 -7.67 26.13
C ALA A 9 -25.24 -7.54 25.22
N ASP A 10 -24.19 -6.84 25.67
CA ASP A 10 -22.92 -6.70 24.96
C ASP A 10 -22.21 -8.07 24.84
N GLU A 11 -22.16 -8.86 25.90
CA GLU A 11 -21.57 -10.21 25.86
C GLU A 11 -22.33 -11.15 24.92
N THR A 12 -23.66 -11.08 24.91
CA THR A 12 -24.50 -11.85 23.99
C THR A 12 -24.24 -11.45 22.55
N TYR A 13 -24.14 -10.15 22.27
CA TYR A 13 -23.84 -9.64 20.93
C TYR A 13 -22.46 -10.11 20.44
N LEU A 14 -21.43 -9.94 21.27
CA LEU A 14 -20.05 -10.34 20.93
C LEU A 14 -19.94 -11.85 20.70
N ALA A 15 -20.62 -12.67 21.48
CA ALA A 15 -20.63 -14.13 21.31
C ALA A 15 -21.42 -14.55 20.07
N LYS A 16 -22.58 -13.93 19.81
CA LYS A 16 -23.42 -14.23 18.64
C LYS A 16 -22.68 -14.00 17.32
N HIS A 17 -21.82 -12.99 17.28
CA HIS A 17 -21.07 -12.60 16.08
C HIS A 17 -19.60 -13.06 16.12
N ASP A 18 -19.20 -13.86 17.11
CA ASP A 18 -17.81 -14.30 17.37
C ASP A 18 -16.76 -13.18 17.30
N VAL A 19 -17.14 -11.98 17.72
CA VAL A 19 -16.28 -10.79 17.65
C VAL A 19 -15.06 -10.95 18.54
N LYS A 20 -15.20 -11.66 19.68
CA LYS A 20 -14.08 -11.94 20.59
C LYS A 20 -13.04 -12.86 19.94
N GLY A 21 -13.47 -13.89 19.21
CA GLY A 21 -12.58 -14.78 18.47
C GLY A 21 -11.82 -14.02 17.38
N LEU A 22 -12.57 -13.30 16.53
CA LEU A 22 -12.03 -12.49 15.44
C LEU A 22 -11.00 -11.46 15.92
N VAL A 23 -11.34 -10.67 16.94
CA VAL A 23 -10.43 -9.64 17.49
C VAL A 23 -9.23 -10.29 18.19
N GLY A 24 -9.44 -11.44 18.86
CA GLY A 24 -8.36 -12.18 19.52
C GLY A 24 -7.32 -12.70 18.53
N GLU A 25 -7.75 -13.30 17.43
CA GLU A 25 -6.87 -13.76 16.35
C GLU A 25 -6.12 -12.58 15.71
N LEU A 26 -6.86 -11.52 15.35
CA LEU A 26 -6.29 -10.35 14.71
C LEU A 26 -5.22 -9.66 15.58
N LEU A 27 -5.50 -9.44 16.87
CA LEU A 27 -4.54 -8.87 17.79
C LEU A 27 -3.35 -9.82 18.06
N GLY A 28 -3.61 -11.13 18.11
CA GLY A 28 -2.55 -12.14 18.21
C GLY A 28 -1.58 -12.05 17.03
N GLU A 29 -2.08 -11.89 15.81
CA GLU A 29 -1.25 -11.70 14.63
C GLU A 29 -0.52 -10.36 14.64
N VAL A 30 -1.16 -9.26 15.02
CA VAL A 30 -0.49 -7.94 15.14
C VAL A 30 0.69 -8.01 16.10
N VAL A 31 0.52 -8.64 17.26
CA VAL A 31 1.61 -8.81 18.24
C VAL A 31 2.74 -9.69 17.72
N THR A 32 2.40 -10.71 16.92
CA THR A 32 3.36 -11.65 16.34
C THR A 32 4.15 -11.02 15.19
N GLN A 33 3.46 -10.39 14.26
CA GLN A 33 4.03 -9.82 13.04
C GLN A 33 4.70 -8.46 13.27
N ARG A 34 4.25 -7.71 14.30
CA ARG A 34 4.73 -6.35 14.62
C ARG A 34 4.80 -5.44 13.39
N PRO A 35 3.69 -5.28 12.64
CA PRO A 35 3.64 -4.45 11.44
C PRO A 35 4.04 -3.00 11.76
N LEU A 36 4.68 -2.33 10.80
CA LEU A 36 5.07 -0.92 10.91
C LEU A 36 3.84 -0.01 11.06
N ASP A 37 2.73 -0.42 10.45
CA ASP A 37 1.42 0.23 10.52
C ASP A 37 0.34 -0.77 10.99
N PRO A 38 0.15 -0.94 12.31
CA PRO A 38 -0.77 -1.93 12.85
C PRO A 38 -2.23 -1.73 12.45
N VAL A 39 -2.67 -0.48 12.31
CA VAL A 39 -4.06 -0.19 11.93
C VAL A 39 -4.29 -0.56 10.47
N GLN A 40 -3.39 -0.16 9.57
CA GLN A 40 -3.51 -0.54 8.17
C GLN A 40 -3.38 -2.07 7.97
N TYR A 41 -2.50 -2.73 8.73
CA TYR A 41 -2.42 -4.19 8.74
C TYR A 41 -3.77 -4.82 9.11
N MET A 42 -4.46 -4.30 10.14
CA MET A 42 -5.77 -4.82 10.53
C MET A 42 -6.84 -4.60 9.45
N VAL A 43 -6.83 -3.43 8.80
CA VAL A 43 -7.73 -3.11 7.68
C VAL A 43 -7.51 -4.09 6.53
N ASP A 44 -6.25 -4.29 6.13
CA ASP A 44 -5.89 -5.20 5.04
C ASP A 44 -6.14 -6.66 5.43
N HIS A 45 -5.94 -7.04 6.68
CA HIS A 45 -6.23 -8.40 7.14
C HIS A 45 -7.73 -8.67 7.02
N LEU A 46 -8.58 -7.79 7.54
CA LEU A 46 -10.03 -7.97 7.48
C LEU A 46 -10.58 -7.92 6.05
N SER A 47 -9.92 -7.16 5.16
CA SER A 47 -10.38 -6.95 3.78
C SER A 47 -9.81 -7.96 2.77
N LEU A 48 -8.56 -8.39 2.96
CA LEU A 48 -7.75 -9.13 1.97
C LEU A 48 -7.12 -10.42 2.54
N GLY A 49 -7.26 -10.66 3.85
CA GLY A 49 -6.70 -11.80 4.57
C GLY A 49 -5.27 -11.58 5.11
N ALA A 50 -4.90 -12.38 6.11
CA ALA A 50 -3.64 -12.30 6.83
C ALA A 50 -2.38 -12.28 5.94
N ALA A 51 -2.35 -13.10 4.88
CA ALA A 51 -1.21 -13.20 3.98
C ALA A 51 -0.97 -11.91 3.20
N SER A 52 -2.04 -11.31 2.67
CA SER A 52 -2.03 -10.08 1.89
C SER A 52 -1.71 -8.84 2.74
N ALA A 53 -2.01 -8.90 4.04
CA ALA A 53 -1.82 -7.81 4.99
C ALA A 53 -0.38 -7.66 5.48
N ARG A 54 0.46 -8.71 5.38
CA ARG A 54 1.84 -8.70 5.88
C ARG A 54 2.61 -7.53 5.28
N GLN A 55 3.23 -6.74 6.16
CA GLN A 55 3.96 -5.55 5.75
C GLN A 55 5.44 -5.85 5.56
N ASP A 56 6.02 -5.21 4.54
CA ASP A 56 7.46 -5.20 4.33
C ASP A 56 8.16 -4.12 5.17
N VAL A 57 9.47 -3.94 4.94
CA VAL A 57 10.30 -2.93 5.63
C VAL A 57 9.84 -1.48 5.39
N ASN A 58 9.06 -1.23 4.34
CA ASN A 58 8.49 0.07 4.01
C ASN A 58 7.08 0.26 4.59
N GLY A 59 6.52 -0.76 5.26
CA GLY A 59 5.16 -0.76 5.78
C GLY A 59 4.10 -1.01 4.71
N LEU A 60 4.49 -1.41 3.50
CA LEU A 60 3.55 -1.79 2.44
C LEU A 60 3.07 -3.21 2.68
N SER A 61 1.76 -3.40 2.67
CA SER A 61 1.19 -4.75 2.69
C SER A 61 1.55 -5.51 1.41
N ALA A 62 1.63 -6.83 1.49
CA ALA A 62 1.96 -7.69 0.35
C ALA A 62 1.05 -7.42 -0.87
N TYR A 63 -0.23 -7.10 -0.63
CA TYR A 63 -1.15 -6.64 -1.66
C TYR A 63 -0.67 -5.36 -2.35
N ARG A 64 -0.40 -4.30 -1.58
CA ARG A 64 0.02 -3.00 -2.13
C ARG A 64 1.35 -3.12 -2.85
N ARG A 65 2.29 -3.90 -2.30
CA ARG A 65 3.57 -4.20 -2.94
C ARG A 65 3.38 -4.88 -4.30
N ASP A 66 2.52 -5.88 -4.40
CA ASP A 66 2.24 -6.56 -5.67
C ASP A 66 1.64 -5.61 -6.71
N GLN A 67 0.68 -4.77 -6.31
CA GLN A 67 0.08 -3.78 -7.22
C GLN A 67 1.10 -2.74 -7.69
N LEU A 68 1.93 -2.20 -6.79
CA LEU A 68 3.02 -1.29 -7.15
C LEU A 68 4.05 -1.96 -8.07
N MET A 69 4.32 -3.26 -7.88
CA MET A 69 5.22 -3.99 -8.75
C MET A 69 4.65 -4.15 -10.17
N ARG A 70 3.33 -4.24 -10.32
CA ARG A 70 2.67 -4.20 -11.64
C ARG A 70 2.86 -2.86 -12.33
N VAL A 71 2.76 -1.76 -11.58
CA VAL A 71 3.03 -0.40 -12.08
C VAL A 71 4.50 -0.26 -12.51
N PHE A 72 5.43 -0.69 -11.65
CA PHE A 72 6.86 -0.66 -11.96
C PHE A 72 7.17 -1.42 -13.25
N ARG A 73 6.65 -2.64 -13.41
CA ARG A 73 6.84 -3.43 -14.65
C ARG A 73 6.21 -2.82 -15.89
N ALA A 74 5.14 -2.05 -15.74
CA ALA A 74 4.53 -1.33 -16.85
C ALA A 74 5.37 -0.09 -17.25
N MET A 75 6.21 0.41 -16.35
CA MET A 75 7.10 1.54 -16.54
C MET A 75 8.48 1.10 -17.07
N ASP A 76 9.04 0.01 -16.55
CA ASP A 76 10.29 -0.64 -17.00
C ASP A 76 10.10 -1.32 -18.37
N ALA A 77 10.06 -0.51 -19.42
CA ALA A 77 9.84 -0.96 -20.79
C ALA A 77 11.00 -1.82 -21.31
N LYS A 78 12.23 -1.57 -20.82
CA LYS A 78 13.43 -2.34 -21.17
C LYS A 78 13.55 -3.65 -20.40
N SER A 79 12.79 -3.82 -19.32
CA SER A 79 12.90 -4.95 -18.40
C SER A 79 14.33 -5.11 -17.86
N ASP A 80 15.02 -4.00 -17.63
CA ASP A 80 16.39 -3.99 -17.12
C ASP A 80 16.46 -3.96 -15.59
N GLY A 81 15.30 -3.90 -14.92
CA GLY A 81 15.17 -3.88 -13.47
C GLY A 81 15.29 -2.49 -12.87
N THR A 82 15.47 -1.47 -13.70
CA THR A 82 15.50 -0.05 -13.33
C THR A 82 14.58 0.74 -14.25
N VAL A 83 14.21 1.94 -13.84
CA VAL A 83 13.45 2.86 -14.69
C VAL A 83 14.25 4.13 -14.88
N ASP A 84 14.56 4.48 -16.13
CA ASP A 84 15.23 5.74 -16.44
C ASP A 84 14.24 6.90 -16.65
N PHE A 85 14.78 8.13 -16.69
CA PHE A 85 13.97 9.34 -16.90
C PHE A 85 13.15 9.30 -18.21
N GLY A 86 13.68 8.67 -19.26
CA GLY A 86 12.99 8.52 -20.54
C GLY A 86 11.78 7.57 -20.43
N GLU A 87 11.92 6.50 -19.65
CA GLU A 87 10.85 5.55 -19.38
C GLU A 87 9.74 6.15 -18.51
N ILE A 88 10.08 6.91 -17.45
CA ILE A 88 9.10 7.67 -16.67
C ILE A 88 8.37 8.68 -17.54
N THR A 89 9.10 9.44 -18.37
CA THR A 89 8.50 10.43 -19.26
C THR A 89 7.55 9.79 -20.27
N ALA A 90 7.94 8.65 -20.86
CA ALA A 90 7.10 7.89 -21.78
C ALA A 90 5.86 7.33 -21.08
N PHE A 91 6.01 6.81 -19.86
CA PHE A 91 4.92 6.25 -19.07
C PHE A 91 3.90 7.33 -18.68
N VAL A 92 4.36 8.47 -18.16
CA VAL A 92 3.50 9.61 -17.78
C VAL A 92 2.87 10.26 -19.00
N GLY A 93 3.57 10.34 -20.13
CA GLY A 93 2.97 10.81 -21.38
C GLY A 93 1.83 9.92 -21.89
N LYS A 94 1.89 8.61 -21.58
CA LYS A 94 0.89 7.62 -22.02
C LYS A 94 -0.31 7.50 -21.07
N HIS A 95 -0.08 7.52 -19.75
CA HIS A 95 -1.12 7.27 -18.73
C HIS A 95 -1.46 8.51 -17.88
N GLY A 96 -0.60 9.53 -17.84
CA GLY A 96 -0.68 10.69 -16.93
C GLY A 96 -1.53 11.88 -17.41
N GLY A 97 -2.42 11.69 -18.40
CA GLY A 97 -3.45 12.70 -18.71
C GLY A 97 -2.97 14.04 -19.27
N GLY A 98 -1.73 14.14 -19.77
CA GLY A 98 -1.29 15.23 -20.65
C GLY A 98 -0.98 16.60 -20.01
N THR A 99 -0.79 16.69 -18.68
CA THR A 99 -0.56 17.98 -18.00
C THR A 99 0.68 18.06 -17.12
N VAL A 100 1.48 16.99 -17.01
CA VAL A 100 2.75 17.05 -16.24
C VAL A 100 3.85 17.62 -17.13
N THR A 101 4.45 18.72 -16.68
CA THR A 101 5.58 19.35 -17.38
C THR A 101 6.87 18.56 -17.19
N GLU A 102 7.81 18.68 -18.12
CA GLU A 102 9.14 18.07 -18.00
C GLU A 102 9.84 18.45 -16.69
N ARG A 103 9.62 19.68 -16.21
CA ARG A 103 10.18 20.17 -14.95
C ARG A 103 9.58 19.46 -13.73
N GLU A 104 8.25 19.28 -13.71
CA GLU A 104 7.59 18.53 -12.63
C GLU A 104 8.00 17.05 -12.66
N LEU A 105 8.19 16.47 -13.84
CA LEU A 105 8.72 15.11 -13.96
C LEU A 105 10.15 15.01 -13.42
N LEU A 106 10.98 16.02 -13.66
CA LEU A 106 12.36 16.06 -13.15
C LEU A 106 12.39 16.18 -11.63
N ASP A 107 11.51 17.02 -11.06
CA ASP A 107 11.38 17.17 -9.62
C ASP A 107 10.89 15.85 -8.97
N ILE A 108 9.87 15.21 -9.58
CA ILE A 108 9.39 13.90 -9.14
C ILE A 108 10.50 12.84 -9.25
N PHE A 109 11.22 12.82 -10.38
CA PHE A 109 12.34 11.89 -10.60
C PHE A 109 13.42 12.04 -9.53
N ALA A 110 13.79 13.28 -9.21
CA ALA A 110 14.77 13.58 -8.16
C ALA A 110 14.31 13.17 -6.75
N ASP A 111 13.00 13.10 -6.51
CA ASP A 111 12.47 12.56 -5.25
C ASP A 111 12.51 11.02 -5.19
N PHE A 112 12.51 10.34 -6.34
CA PHE A 112 12.66 8.88 -6.44
C PHE A 112 14.13 8.45 -6.36
N ASP A 113 14.99 9.06 -7.17
CA ASP A 113 16.42 8.75 -7.32
C ASP A 113 17.20 9.29 -6.11
N THR A 114 17.41 8.42 -5.12
CA THR A 114 18.04 8.80 -3.85
C THR A 114 19.55 8.62 -3.84
N ASP A 115 20.08 7.77 -4.72
CA ASP A 115 21.51 7.50 -4.83
C ASP A 115 22.21 8.32 -5.94
N GLY A 116 21.44 8.96 -6.81
CA GLY A 116 21.89 9.86 -7.86
C GLY A 116 22.44 9.13 -9.08
N ASP A 117 22.07 7.87 -9.31
CA ASP A 117 22.53 7.08 -10.45
C ASP A 117 21.75 7.36 -11.76
N ALA A 118 20.80 8.30 -11.70
CA ALA A 118 19.91 8.68 -12.79
C ALA A 118 19.01 7.54 -13.29
N ARG A 119 18.75 6.57 -12.43
CA ARG A 119 17.78 5.50 -12.59
C ARG A 119 16.98 5.37 -11.30
N VAL A 120 15.85 4.68 -11.38
CA VAL A 120 15.03 4.36 -10.21
C VAL A 120 14.92 2.85 -10.12
N ASP A 121 15.49 2.28 -9.07
CA ASP A 121 15.37 0.85 -8.81
C ASP A 121 14.06 0.48 -8.10
N VAL A 122 13.81 -0.82 -7.96
CA VAL A 122 12.59 -1.34 -7.31
C VAL A 122 12.50 -0.88 -5.86
N ASP A 123 13.59 -0.84 -5.12
CA ASP A 123 13.59 -0.51 -3.70
C ASP A 123 13.34 0.99 -3.49
N GLU A 124 13.90 1.85 -4.34
CA GLU A 124 13.63 3.29 -4.37
C GLU A 124 12.18 3.59 -4.70
N PHE A 125 11.65 2.94 -5.74
CA PHE A 125 10.23 3.03 -6.11
C PHE A 125 9.32 2.62 -4.95
N MET A 126 9.58 1.46 -4.34
CA MET A 126 8.78 0.96 -3.21
C MET A 126 8.88 1.85 -1.98
N ARG A 127 10.04 2.48 -1.73
CA ARG A 127 10.24 3.39 -0.61
C ARG A 127 9.45 4.67 -0.79
N PHE A 128 9.48 5.25 -1.98
CA PHE A 128 8.72 6.46 -2.31
C PHE A 128 7.21 6.21 -2.15
N PHE A 129 6.69 5.18 -2.84
CA PHE A 129 5.27 4.83 -2.74
C PHE A 129 4.89 4.30 -1.36
N GLY A 130 5.81 3.70 -0.62
CA GLY A 130 5.59 3.30 0.77
C GLY A 130 5.23 4.48 1.68
N ARG A 131 5.92 5.62 1.52
CA ARG A 131 5.60 6.83 2.30
C ARG A 131 4.27 7.44 1.88
N PHE A 132 4.00 7.47 0.57
CA PHE A 132 2.82 8.11 0.02
C PHE A 132 1.54 7.28 0.21
N CYS A 133 1.57 6.01 -0.17
CA CYS A 133 0.39 5.15 -0.19
C CYS A 133 -0.06 4.72 1.19
N ARG A 134 0.80 4.74 2.22
CA ARG A 134 0.42 4.33 3.59
C ARG A 134 -0.76 5.12 4.17
N THR A 135 -0.96 6.35 3.74
CA THR A 135 -2.07 7.20 4.21
C THR A 135 -3.35 7.03 3.40
N LEU A 136 -3.30 6.31 2.28
CA LEU A 136 -4.44 6.09 1.40
C LEU A 136 -5.30 4.92 1.92
N SER A 137 -6.62 5.08 1.84
CA SER A 137 -7.55 3.95 2.00
C SER A 137 -7.35 2.93 0.88
N ASN A 138 -7.81 1.69 1.08
CA ASN A 138 -7.68 0.64 0.06
C ASN A 138 -8.36 1.05 -1.25
N ALA A 139 -9.55 1.65 -1.19
CA ALA A 139 -10.23 2.16 -2.38
C ALA A 139 -9.43 3.30 -3.07
N GLY A 140 -8.83 4.21 -2.30
CA GLY A 140 -8.01 5.28 -2.87
C GLY A 140 -6.73 4.76 -3.50
N PHE A 141 -6.12 3.74 -2.90
CA PHE A 141 -4.97 3.03 -3.45
C PHE A 141 -5.33 2.28 -4.74
N ASP A 142 -6.44 1.55 -4.75
CA ASP A 142 -6.88 0.80 -5.94
C ASP A 142 -7.17 1.76 -7.11
N GLN A 143 -7.80 2.91 -6.83
CA GLN A 143 -8.02 3.93 -7.84
C GLN A 143 -6.70 4.51 -8.37
N LEU A 144 -5.73 4.78 -7.50
CA LEU A 144 -4.38 5.22 -7.90
C LEU A 144 -3.74 4.21 -8.87
N ILE A 145 -3.80 2.91 -8.56
CA ILE A 145 -3.22 1.87 -9.42
C ILE A 145 -3.93 1.81 -10.77
N VAL A 146 -5.26 1.96 -10.78
CA VAL A 146 -6.03 2.04 -12.03
C VAL A 146 -5.61 3.25 -12.83
N ASP A 147 -5.53 4.44 -12.22
CA ASP A 147 -5.17 5.68 -12.91
C ASP A 147 -3.74 5.62 -13.48
N MET A 148 -2.81 4.95 -12.79
CA MET A 148 -1.44 4.75 -13.28
C MET A 148 -1.36 3.75 -14.44
N LEU A 149 -2.30 2.81 -14.57
CA LEU A 149 -2.28 1.74 -15.58
C LEU A 149 -3.33 1.91 -16.69
N ALA A 150 -4.14 2.97 -16.65
CA ALA A 150 -5.20 3.29 -17.61
C ALA A 150 -4.64 3.97 -18.86
#